data_AF-A0A0B7FQT3-F1
#
_entry.id   AF-A0A0B7FQT3-F1
#
_cell.length_a   1.000
_cell.length_b   1.000
_cell.length_c   1.000
_cell.angle_alpha   90.00
_cell.angle_beta   90.00
_cell.angle_gamma   90.00
#
_symmetry.space_group_name_H-M   'P 1'
#
loop_
_entity.id
_entity.type
_entity.pdbx_description
1 polymer ?
#
loop_
_entity_poly.entity_id
_entity_poly.type
_entity_poly.pdbx_seq_one_letter_code
_entity_poly.pdbx_strand_id
1 'polypeptide(L)'
;MRFSNLHTAIIDAHNDFVPHVRDPANPSQSVGHYRLVAPQLPRTVRRLWLTNAHGPDVRVIQNASFFCPQLEDLWIERCTLFSPRLLVEQGGSCHSTRTDDHHEHQRCHFWESFPNDHDAYFASIGVTEYASSLAAELRPLKHLKYLHMGLYLTPTEAITGHRTRPDTCIHGTSWKLLCQPCTDEFGPATREAEESATNVLGYQVPNLEEVSWSSFHSVEKAGRSVFKIKHQPNGELICQRQAGSVAGSY
;
A
#
# COMPACT_ATOMS: atom_id res chain seq x y z
N MET A 1 5.04 1.78 -28.09
CA MET A 1 4.84 3.25 -28.04
C MET A 1 6.12 3.88 -27.51
N ARG A 2 6.61 4.98 -28.09
CA ARG A 2 7.79 5.72 -27.59
C ARG A 2 7.34 7.08 -27.09
N PHE A 3 7.16 7.22 -25.79
CA PHE A 3 6.88 8.50 -25.15
C PHE A 3 8.20 9.09 -24.63
N SER A 4 8.95 9.77 -25.51
CA SER A 4 10.30 10.28 -25.18
C SER A 4 10.33 11.37 -24.12
N ASN A 5 9.18 11.96 -23.77
CA ASN A 5 9.07 13.02 -22.77
C ASN A 5 8.20 12.58 -21.57
N LEU A 6 7.90 11.28 -21.44
CA LEU A 6 7.15 10.77 -20.30
C LEU A 6 8.06 10.69 -19.08
N HIS A 7 7.84 11.56 -18.10
CA HIS A 7 8.60 11.61 -16.85
C HIS A 7 7.82 11.10 -15.65
N THR A 8 6.49 11.06 -15.74
CA THR A 8 5.59 10.61 -14.67
C THR A 8 4.62 9.59 -15.24
N ALA A 9 4.49 8.44 -14.60
CA ALA A 9 3.51 7.43 -14.95
C ALA A 9 2.66 7.12 -13.72
N ILE A 10 1.35 7.17 -13.88
CA ILE A 10 0.38 6.75 -12.88
C ILE A 10 -0.38 5.58 -13.49
N ILE A 11 -0.38 4.43 -12.84
CA ILE A 11 -0.96 3.19 -13.34
C ILE A 11 -1.90 2.64 -12.28
N ASP A 12 -3.18 2.51 -12.66
CA ASP A 12 -4.12 1.75 -11.85
C ASP A 12 -3.90 0.24 -12.07
N ALA A 13 -3.45 -0.41 -11.01
CA ALA A 13 -3.06 -1.80 -10.95
C ALA A 13 -4.19 -2.71 -10.44
N HIS A 14 -5.41 -2.19 -10.25
CA HIS A 14 -6.52 -2.97 -9.69
C HIS A 14 -6.80 -4.30 -10.42
N ASN A 15 -6.54 -4.36 -11.72
CA ASN A 15 -6.76 -5.57 -12.53
C ASN A 15 -5.51 -6.45 -12.68
N ASP A 16 -4.56 -6.32 -11.76
CA ASP A 16 -3.31 -7.08 -11.75
C ASP A 16 -3.45 -8.50 -11.18
N PHE A 17 -4.60 -8.88 -10.66
CA PHE A 17 -4.90 -10.24 -10.25
C PHE A 17 -5.91 -10.87 -11.19
N VAL A 18 -5.59 -12.06 -11.70
CA VAL A 18 -6.49 -12.83 -12.56
C VAL A 18 -6.92 -14.08 -11.82
N PRO A 19 -8.19 -14.18 -11.40
CA PRO A 19 -8.70 -15.42 -10.86
C PRO A 19 -8.77 -16.47 -11.99
N HIS A 20 -8.32 -17.70 -11.74
CA HIS A 20 -8.66 -18.81 -12.62
C HIS A 20 -10.13 -19.18 -12.38
N VAL A 21 -10.90 -19.32 -13.46
CA VAL A 21 -12.32 -19.67 -13.39
C VAL A 21 -12.48 -21.00 -12.65
N ARG A 22 -13.30 -20.97 -11.61
CA ARG A 22 -13.52 -22.05 -10.63
C ARG A 22 -14.22 -23.28 -11.21
N ASP A 23 -13.95 -24.42 -10.57
CA ASP A 23 -14.92 -25.51 -10.39
C ASP A 23 -16.10 -24.96 -9.54
N PRO A 24 -17.34 -24.94 -10.05
CA PRO A 24 -18.50 -24.41 -9.34
C PRO A 24 -18.80 -25.13 -8.02
N ALA A 25 -18.25 -26.32 -7.78
CA ALA A 25 -18.50 -27.10 -6.57
C ALA A 25 -17.68 -26.64 -5.34
N ASN A 26 -16.59 -25.88 -5.50
CA ASN A 26 -15.77 -25.47 -4.35
C ASN A 26 -15.22 -24.04 -4.48
N PRO A 27 -16.02 -23.02 -4.11
CA PRO A 27 -15.61 -21.64 -4.19
C PRO A 27 -14.49 -21.24 -3.23
N SER A 28 -14.13 -22.00 -2.20
CA SER A 28 -13.06 -21.56 -1.28
C SER A 28 -11.63 -21.73 -1.82
N GLN A 29 -11.44 -22.36 -2.99
CA GLN A 29 -10.12 -22.68 -3.56
C GLN A 29 -9.79 -21.89 -4.84
N SER A 30 -10.09 -20.60 -4.91
CA SER A 30 -9.66 -19.78 -6.05
C SER A 30 -8.13 -19.66 -6.10
N VAL A 31 -7.51 -20.38 -7.04
CA VAL A 31 -6.13 -20.12 -7.47
C VAL A 31 -6.17 -19.00 -8.51
N GLY A 32 -5.31 -18.01 -8.37
CA GLY A 32 -5.15 -16.94 -9.34
C GLY A 32 -3.67 -16.65 -9.59
N HIS A 33 -3.39 -15.83 -10.60
CA HIS A 33 -2.03 -15.35 -10.85
C HIS A 33 -2.02 -13.84 -10.99
N TYR A 34 -0.88 -13.24 -10.63
CA TYR A 34 -0.65 -11.81 -10.82
C TYR A 34 -0.13 -11.53 -12.22
N ARG A 35 -0.76 -10.57 -12.90
CA ARG A 35 -0.26 -9.94 -14.13
C ARG A 35 0.79 -8.90 -13.79
N LEU A 36 1.72 -8.69 -14.72
CA LEU A 36 2.73 -7.66 -14.60
C LEU A 36 2.07 -6.27 -14.73
N VAL A 37 2.16 -5.46 -13.69
CA VAL A 37 1.54 -4.13 -13.63
C VAL A 37 2.31 -3.08 -14.43
N ALA A 38 3.62 -3.26 -14.59
CA ALA A 38 4.45 -2.33 -15.34
C ALA A 38 4.67 -2.84 -16.76
N PRO A 39 4.01 -2.27 -17.79
CA PRO A 39 4.44 -2.45 -19.17
C PRO A 39 5.88 -1.90 -19.33
N GLN A 40 6.54 -2.17 -20.46
CA GLN A 40 7.87 -1.62 -20.75
C GLN A 40 7.85 -0.08 -20.70
N LEU A 41 8.16 0.50 -19.54
CA LEU A 41 8.13 1.93 -19.31
C LEU A 41 9.32 2.60 -20.00
N PRO A 42 9.18 3.84 -20.51
CA PRO A 42 10.30 4.58 -21.05
C PRO A 42 11.36 4.88 -19.97
N ARG A 43 12.64 4.80 -20.35
CA ARG A 43 13.78 5.16 -19.47
C ARG A 43 13.76 6.60 -18.93
N THR A 44 12.90 7.45 -19.49
CA THR A 44 12.72 8.85 -19.11
C THR A 44 11.83 9.03 -17.89
N VAL A 45 11.11 7.98 -17.47
CA VAL A 45 10.26 8.01 -16.27
C VAL A 45 11.12 8.21 -15.03
N ARG A 46 10.78 9.25 -14.27
CA ARG A 46 11.40 9.61 -12.98
C ARG A 46 10.45 9.40 -11.81
N ARG A 47 9.14 9.40 -12.07
CA ARG A 47 8.10 9.20 -11.05
C ARG A 47 7.16 8.11 -11.51
N LEU A 48 7.01 7.06 -10.71
CA LEU A 48 6.13 5.93 -11.00
C LEU A 48 5.18 5.72 -9.83
N TRP A 49 3.89 5.88 -10.10
CA TRP A 49 2.85 5.65 -9.11
C TRP A 49 1.97 4.49 -9.56
N LEU A 50 1.99 3.41 -8.79
CA LEU A 50 1.06 2.30 -8.93
C LEU A 50 -0.02 2.43 -7.88
N THR A 51 -1.27 2.41 -8.29
CA THR A 51 -2.43 2.46 -7.38
C THR A 51 -3.19 1.16 -7.39
N ASN A 52 -3.80 0.79 -6.27
CA ASN A 52 -4.67 -0.37 -6.16
C ASN A 52 -4.01 -1.71 -6.57
N ALA A 53 -2.70 -1.89 -6.35
CA ALA A 53 -2.04 -3.15 -6.71
C ALA A 53 -2.41 -4.28 -5.74
N HIS A 54 -2.69 -5.48 -6.26
CA HIS A 54 -2.79 -6.70 -5.45
C HIS A 54 -1.48 -7.48 -5.44
N GLY A 55 -0.71 -7.39 -6.52
CA GLY A 55 0.53 -8.12 -6.72
C GLY A 55 1.64 -7.72 -5.76
N PRO A 56 2.67 -8.59 -5.60
CA PRO A 56 3.77 -8.34 -4.69
C PRO A 56 4.70 -7.22 -5.19
N ASP A 57 5.13 -6.34 -4.28
CA ASP A 57 5.96 -5.16 -4.58
C ASP A 57 7.26 -5.51 -5.31
N VAL A 58 7.86 -6.67 -5.00
CA VAL A 58 9.14 -7.12 -5.59
C VAL A 58 9.11 -7.10 -7.12
N ARG A 59 8.00 -7.54 -7.74
CA ARG A 59 7.90 -7.58 -9.21
C ARG A 59 7.83 -6.17 -9.80
N VAL A 60 7.15 -5.26 -9.13
CA VAL A 60 7.09 -3.85 -9.51
C VAL A 60 8.49 -3.24 -9.47
N ILE A 61 9.19 -3.43 -8.36
CA ILE A 61 10.51 -2.83 -8.11
C ILE A 61 11.54 -3.38 -9.10
N GLN A 62 11.53 -4.69 -9.37
CA GLN A 62 12.43 -5.30 -10.35
C GLN A 62 12.20 -4.75 -11.76
N ASN A 63 10.93 -4.57 -12.16
CA ASN A 63 10.62 -3.95 -13.46
C ASN A 63 11.05 -2.48 -13.50
N ALA A 64 10.73 -1.70 -12.47
CA ALA A 64 11.12 -0.31 -12.38
C ALA A 64 12.65 -0.16 -12.46
N SER A 65 13.39 -1.04 -11.76
CA SER A 65 14.85 -1.11 -11.79
C SER A 65 15.40 -1.35 -13.19
N PHE A 66 14.73 -2.19 -13.98
CA PHE A 66 15.18 -2.52 -15.33
C PHE A 66 14.82 -1.44 -16.36
N PHE A 67 13.59 -0.92 -16.31
CA PHE A 67 13.07 -0.01 -17.34
C PHE A 67 13.29 1.47 -17.03
N CYS A 68 13.33 1.85 -15.75
CA CYS A 68 13.37 3.24 -15.27
C CYS A 68 14.62 3.48 -14.41
N PRO A 69 15.85 3.38 -14.95
CA PRO A 69 17.07 3.51 -14.16
C PRO A 69 17.29 4.91 -13.55
N GLN A 70 16.50 5.91 -13.96
CA GLN A 70 16.51 7.29 -13.46
C GLN A 70 15.32 7.58 -12.53
N LEU A 71 14.66 6.55 -11.99
CA LEU A 71 13.53 6.73 -11.09
C LEU A 71 13.99 7.44 -9.80
N GLU A 72 13.29 8.52 -9.45
CA GLU A 72 13.50 9.36 -8.28
C GLU A 72 12.38 9.19 -7.24
N ASP A 73 11.17 8.87 -7.69
CA ASP A 73 9.96 8.76 -6.86
C ASP A 73 9.17 7.50 -7.21
N LEU A 74 8.96 6.62 -6.23
CA LEU A 74 8.25 5.36 -6.38
C LEU A 74 7.10 5.26 -5.38
N TRP A 75 5.89 5.19 -5.90
CA TRP A 75 4.69 4.91 -5.12
C TRP A 75 4.13 3.55 -5.49
N ILE A 76 3.97 2.70 -4.48
CA ILE A 76 3.35 1.39 -4.62
C ILE A 76 2.19 1.33 -3.63
N GLU A 77 1.03 1.80 -4.06
CA GLU A 77 -0.21 1.74 -3.28
C GLU A 77 -0.91 0.42 -3.54
N ARG A 78 -1.21 -0.30 -2.46
CA ARG A 78 -1.91 -1.58 -2.50
C ARG A 78 -3.41 -1.32 -2.61
N CYS A 79 -4.14 -2.21 -3.29
CA CYS A 79 -5.58 -2.28 -3.05
C CYS A 79 -5.77 -2.86 -1.65
N THR A 80 -6.48 -2.13 -0.78
CA THR A 80 -6.71 -2.53 0.61
C THR A 80 -8.20 -2.53 0.92
N LEU A 81 -8.59 -3.02 2.10
CA LEU A 81 -9.97 -2.94 2.56
C LEU A 81 -10.48 -1.49 2.74
N PHE A 82 -9.57 -0.51 2.72
CA PHE A 82 -9.86 0.91 2.88
C PHE A 82 -9.82 1.69 1.57
N SER A 83 -9.29 1.10 0.50
CA SER A 83 -9.16 1.78 -0.79
C SER A 83 -10.56 2.09 -1.36
N PRO A 84 -10.91 3.36 -1.64
CA PRO A 84 -12.12 3.66 -2.38
C PRO A 84 -11.98 3.11 -3.81
N ARG A 85 -13.02 2.47 -4.37
CA ARG A 85 -13.03 2.15 -5.80
C ARG A 85 -13.03 3.46 -6.58
N LEU A 86 -11.88 3.82 -7.16
CA LEU A 86 -11.71 5.05 -7.95
C LEU A 86 -12.33 4.96 -9.36
N LEU A 87 -12.72 3.77 -9.82
CA LEU A 87 -13.33 3.57 -11.14
C LEU A 87 -14.68 2.86 -11.02
N VAL A 88 -15.74 3.58 -11.40
CA VAL A 88 -17.03 3.00 -11.77
C VAL A 88 -16.79 2.18 -13.03
N GLU A 89 -17.05 0.87 -12.99
CA GLU A 89 -17.14 0.07 -14.21
C GLU A 89 -18.29 0.64 -15.06
N GLN A 90 -17.96 1.46 -16.05
CA GLN A 90 -18.91 1.81 -17.10
C GLN A 90 -19.07 0.60 -18.02
N GLY A 91 -20.21 -0.08 -17.92
CA GLY A 91 -20.78 -0.84 -19.03
C GLY A 91 -21.04 -2.32 -18.77
N GLY A 92 -22.23 -2.62 -18.26
CA GLY A 92 -22.77 -3.99 -18.17
C GLY A 92 -24.25 -4.01 -17.80
N SER A 93 -25.07 -3.29 -18.56
CA SER A 93 -26.54 -3.27 -18.43
C SER A 93 -27.15 -4.68 -18.48
N CYS A 94 -27.87 -5.07 -17.41
CA CYS A 94 -29.22 -5.59 -17.59
C CYS A 94 -30.10 -5.15 -16.41
N HIS A 95 -31.30 -4.69 -16.75
CA HIS A 95 -32.28 -4.00 -15.92
C HIS A 95 -32.46 -4.51 -14.48
N SER A 96 -32.28 -3.61 -13.50
CA SER A 96 -33.04 -3.69 -12.26
C SER A 96 -33.48 -2.27 -11.86
N THR A 97 -34.71 -1.93 -12.22
CA THR A 97 -35.43 -0.81 -11.64
C THR A 97 -35.87 -1.22 -10.24
N ARG A 98 -35.09 -0.83 -9.23
CA ARG A 98 -35.58 -0.80 -7.85
C ARG A 98 -34.88 0.32 -7.10
N THR A 99 -35.67 1.32 -6.76
CA THR A 99 -35.39 2.39 -5.80
C THR A 99 -35.12 1.76 -4.43
N ASP A 100 -33.96 2.05 -3.85
CA ASP A 100 -33.73 2.31 -2.40
C ASP A 100 -32.22 2.29 -2.07
N ASP A 101 -31.71 3.43 -1.59
CA ASP A 101 -30.61 3.66 -0.63
C ASP A 101 -29.43 2.64 -0.48
N HIS A 102 -28.88 2.10 -1.57
CA HIS A 102 -27.66 1.28 -1.52
C HIS A 102 -26.47 1.90 -2.27
N HIS A 103 -25.99 3.04 -1.79
CA HIS A 103 -24.59 3.47 -2.00
C HIS A 103 -23.66 2.79 -0.97
N GLU A 104 -23.83 1.50 -0.72
CA GLU A 104 -22.85 0.68 -0.02
C GLU A 104 -21.71 0.39 -1.02
N HIS A 105 -20.86 1.39 -1.15
CA HIS A 105 -19.55 1.45 -1.76
C HIS A 105 -18.99 0.06 -2.10
N GLN A 106 -19.05 -0.26 -3.40
CA GLN A 106 -18.45 -1.43 -4.03
C GLN A 106 -17.01 -1.64 -3.52
N ARG A 107 -16.78 -2.55 -2.56
CA ARG A 107 -15.45 -2.94 -2.10
C ARG A 107 -14.82 -3.88 -3.13
N CYS A 108 -13.50 -3.91 -3.29
CA CYS A 108 -12.87 -4.82 -4.26
C CYS A 108 -13.20 -6.30 -3.90
N HIS A 109 -13.73 -7.06 -4.86
CA HIS A 109 -14.11 -8.48 -4.69
C HIS A 109 -12.92 -9.37 -4.33
N PHE A 110 -11.69 -8.92 -4.61
CA PHE A 110 -10.47 -9.57 -4.12
C PHE A 110 -10.58 -9.87 -2.62
N TRP A 111 -11.06 -8.91 -1.83
CA TRP A 111 -11.18 -9.03 -0.38
C TRP A 111 -12.33 -9.93 0.10
N GLU A 112 -13.26 -10.33 -0.77
CA GLU A 112 -14.34 -11.27 -0.42
C GLU A 112 -13.86 -12.73 -0.47
N SER A 113 -12.89 -13.03 -1.34
CA SER A 113 -12.37 -14.38 -1.56
C SER A 113 -10.95 -14.58 -1.00
N PHE A 114 -10.29 -13.52 -0.54
CA PHE A 114 -8.96 -13.64 0.03
C PHE A 114 -9.00 -14.19 1.45
N PRO A 115 -8.14 -15.18 1.78
CA PRO A 115 -8.14 -15.83 3.09
C PRO A 115 -7.93 -14.82 4.22
N ASN A 116 -8.52 -15.11 5.38
CA ASN A 116 -8.39 -14.34 6.63
C ASN A 116 -6.98 -14.41 7.24
N ASP A 117 -6.11 -15.22 6.67
CA ASP A 117 -4.71 -15.23 6.97
C ASP A 117 -4.07 -14.20 6.04
N HIS A 118 -3.29 -13.24 6.56
CA HIS A 118 -2.00 -12.82 5.98
C HIS A 118 -1.53 -11.45 6.44
N ASP A 119 -0.30 -11.49 6.94
CA ASP A 119 0.62 -10.40 7.29
C ASP A 119 1.07 -9.54 6.09
N ALA A 120 0.69 -9.92 4.85
CA ALA A 120 1.23 -9.30 3.63
C ALA A 120 0.80 -7.85 3.39
N TYR A 121 -0.29 -7.41 4.03
CA TYR A 121 -0.82 -6.03 3.95
C TYR A 121 -0.79 -5.30 5.29
N PHE A 122 -0.72 -6.08 6.38
CA PHE A 122 -0.79 -5.65 7.75
C PHE A 122 0.18 -6.49 8.57
N ALA A 123 1.34 -5.93 8.90
CA ALA A 123 2.26 -6.63 9.78
C ALA A 123 3.14 -5.65 10.55
N SER A 124 3.17 -5.84 11.85
CA SER A 124 4.16 -5.22 12.73
C SER A 124 5.29 -6.17 13.11
N ILE A 125 5.21 -7.45 12.74
CA ILE A 125 6.22 -8.48 13.02
C ILE A 125 7.12 -8.66 11.80
N GLY A 126 8.44 -8.82 12.03
CA GLY A 126 9.41 -9.07 10.95
C GLY A 126 9.66 -7.87 10.03
N VAL A 127 9.32 -6.65 10.47
CA VAL A 127 9.40 -5.44 9.63
C VAL A 127 10.83 -5.07 9.27
N THR A 128 11.82 -5.45 10.08
CA THR A 128 13.24 -5.24 9.81
C THR A 128 13.76 -6.14 8.69
N GLU A 129 13.33 -7.41 8.68
CA GLU A 129 13.63 -8.40 7.66
C GLU A 129 12.95 -8.00 6.35
N TYR A 130 11.66 -7.63 6.43
CA TYR A 130 10.92 -7.07 5.30
C TYR A 130 11.62 -5.85 4.70
N ALA A 131 11.99 -4.87 5.53
CA ALA A 131 12.69 -3.67 5.08
C ALA A 131 14.07 -3.97 4.48
N SER A 132 14.79 -4.97 5.01
CA SER A 132 16.07 -5.42 4.46
C SER A 132 15.90 -6.08 3.09
N SER A 133 14.89 -6.96 2.93
CA SER A 133 14.55 -7.55 1.63
C SER A 133 14.12 -6.48 0.62
N LEU A 134 13.27 -5.54 1.06
CA LEU A 134 12.85 -4.40 0.23
C LEU A 134 14.05 -3.55 -0.21
N ALA A 135 14.96 -3.22 0.71
CA ALA A 135 16.17 -2.47 0.40
C ALA A 135 17.06 -3.18 -0.64
N ALA A 136 17.16 -4.52 -0.58
CA ALA A 136 17.92 -5.29 -1.55
C ALA A 136 17.34 -5.14 -2.97
N GLU A 137 16.01 -5.16 -3.09
CA GLU A 137 15.30 -4.96 -4.37
C GLU A 137 15.39 -3.52 -4.87
N LEU A 138 15.40 -2.52 -3.97
CA LEU A 138 15.51 -1.10 -4.32
C LEU A 138 16.93 -0.68 -4.68
N ARG A 139 17.95 -1.44 -4.26
CA ARG A 139 19.38 -1.13 -4.48
C ARG A 139 19.77 -0.76 -5.92
N PRO A 140 19.19 -1.35 -6.99
CA PRO A 140 19.49 -0.95 -8.36
C PRO A 140 18.99 0.46 -8.73
N LEU A 141 17.98 0.99 -8.05
CA LEU A 141 17.42 2.33 -8.27
C LEU A 141 18.30 3.41 -7.65
N LYS A 142 19.44 3.69 -8.30
CA LYS A 142 20.46 4.62 -7.77
C LYS A 142 19.99 6.06 -7.60
N HIS A 143 18.89 6.45 -8.21
CA HIS A 143 18.38 7.82 -8.13
C HIS A 143 17.15 7.95 -7.23
N LEU A 144 16.70 6.86 -6.61
CA LEU A 144 15.50 6.85 -5.79
C LEU A 144 15.69 7.70 -4.53
N LYS A 145 14.81 8.68 -4.36
CA LYS A 145 14.79 9.63 -3.25
C LYS A 145 13.52 9.51 -2.41
N TYR A 146 12.40 9.20 -3.04
CA TYR A 146 11.09 9.15 -2.40
C TYR A 146 10.48 7.77 -2.59
N LEU A 147 10.13 7.12 -1.47
CA LEU A 147 9.48 5.80 -1.46
C LEU A 147 8.17 5.89 -0.68
N HIS A 148 7.09 5.48 -1.34
CA HIS A 148 5.74 5.49 -0.77
C HIS A 148 5.17 4.08 -0.84
N MET A 149 5.08 3.42 0.31
CA MET A 149 4.57 2.05 0.43
C MET A 149 3.12 2.06 0.93
N GLY A 150 2.25 1.38 0.20
CA GLY A 150 0.83 1.17 0.50
C GLY A 150 0.56 0.09 1.54
N LEU A 151 1.49 -0.13 2.46
CA LEU A 151 1.43 -1.19 3.48
C LEU A 151 1.19 -0.57 4.85
N TYR A 152 0.34 -1.22 5.64
CA TYR A 152 0.11 -0.84 7.03
C TYR A 152 1.04 -1.66 7.92
N LEU A 153 1.96 -1.01 8.63
CA LEU A 153 2.84 -1.69 9.57
C LEU A 153 2.18 -1.82 10.95
N THR A 154 0.93 -2.28 10.96
CA THR A 154 0.07 -2.38 12.15
C THR A 154 -0.19 -3.84 12.50
N PRO A 155 -0.25 -4.20 13.79
CA PRO A 155 -0.63 -5.54 14.22
C PRO A 155 -1.96 -6.01 13.61
N THR A 156 -2.01 -7.25 13.12
CA THR A 156 -3.21 -7.84 12.50
C THR A 156 -4.40 -7.92 13.47
N GLU A 157 -4.12 -7.98 14.77
CA GLU A 157 -5.09 -7.92 15.85
C GLU A 157 -5.93 -6.64 15.80
N ALA A 158 -5.36 -5.52 15.35
CA ALA A 158 -6.08 -4.25 15.20
C ALA A 158 -7.23 -4.38 14.19
N ILE A 159 -7.04 -5.18 13.14
CA ILE A 159 -8.09 -5.45 12.15
C ILE A 159 -9.12 -6.42 12.72
N THR A 160 -8.62 -7.47 13.38
CA THR A 160 -9.46 -8.54 13.93
C THR A 160 -10.41 -8.00 15.00
N GLY A 161 -9.95 -7.04 15.83
CA GLY A 161 -10.78 -6.35 16.82
C GLY A 161 -12.01 -5.68 16.20
N HIS A 162 -11.83 -4.95 15.10
CA HIS A 162 -12.94 -4.31 14.37
C HIS A 162 -13.80 -5.30 13.56
N ARG A 163 -13.25 -6.43 13.09
CA ARG A 163 -14.00 -7.44 12.31
C ARG A 163 -14.88 -8.33 13.18
N THR A 164 -14.37 -8.76 14.33
CA THR A 164 -15.00 -9.81 15.16
C THR A 164 -15.83 -9.26 16.31
N ARG A 165 -15.64 -7.99 16.68
CA ARG A 165 -16.34 -7.37 17.80
C ARG A 165 -16.92 -5.98 17.48
N PRO A 166 -17.74 -5.84 16.42
CA PRO A 166 -18.36 -4.56 16.08
C PRO A 166 -19.25 -3.99 17.21
N ASP A 167 -19.77 -4.85 18.09
CA ASP A 167 -20.72 -4.50 19.15
C ASP A 167 -20.10 -4.33 20.54
N THR A 168 -18.81 -4.67 20.73
CA THR A 168 -18.13 -4.27 21.98
C THR A 168 -17.71 -2.81 21.82
N CYS A 169 -18.34 -1.91 22.57
CA CYS A 169 -18.17 -0.44 22.58
C CYS A 169 -16.72 0.11 22.66
N ILE A 170 -15.69 -0.74 22.58
CA ILE A 170 -14.27 -0.39 22.63
C ILE A 170 -13.74 -0.03 21.23
N HIS A 171 -14.14 -0.78 20.18
CA HIS A 171 -13.71 -0.50 18.81
C HIS A 171 -14.93 -0.16 17.96
N GLY A 172 -15.11 1.12 17.62
CA GLY A 172 -16.29 1.60 16.91
C GLY A 172 -16.54 0.87 15.57
N THR A 173 -17.80 0.88 15.12
CA THR A 173 -18.27 0.19 13.91
C THR A 173 -17.77 0.82 12.60
N SER A 174 -17.26 2.05 12.64
CA SER A 174 -16.83 2.79 11.46
C SER A 174 -15.31 2.86 11.35
N TRP A 175 -14.75 2.29 10.29
CA TRP A 175 -13.34 2.51 9.88
C TRP A 175 -13.03 3.97 9.49
N LYS A 176 -14.07 4.79 9.34
CA LYS A 176 -14.00 6.20 8.93
C LYS A 176 -13.35 7.08 9.99
N LEU A 177 -13.69 6.84 11.26
CA LEU A 177 -13.19 7.64 12.39
C LEU A 177 -11.97 7.01 13.04
N LEU A 178 -11.17 7.85 13.71
CA LEU A 178 -10.09 7.39 14.56
C LEU A 178 -10.69 6.62 15.75
N CYS A 179 -10.31 5.35 15.89
CA CYS A 179 -10.65 4.56 17.07
C CYS A 179 -9.58 4.83 18.14
N GLN A 180 -9.94 5.59 19.17
CA GLN A 180 -9.00 5.94 20.24
C GLN A 180 -8.46 4.69 20.95
N PRO A 181 -9.28 3.68 21.33
CA PRO A 181 -8.74 2.46 21.92
C PRO A 181 -7.78 1.70 21.00
N CYS A 182 -8.04 1.60 19.69
CA CYS A 182 -7.05 1.04 18.76
C CYS A 182 -5.76 1.87 18.71
N THR A 183 -5.88 3.19 18.79
CA THR A 183 -4.72 4.09 18.75
C THR A 183 -3.87 3.93 20.01
N ASP A 184 -4.52 3.79 21.16
CA ASP A 184 -3.84 3.59 22.44
C ASP A 184 -3.21 2.19 22.51
N GLU A 185 -3.91 1.16 22.05
CA GLU A 185 -3.49 -0.23 22.11
C GLU A 185 -2.42 -0.57 21.06
N PHE A 186 -2.63 -0.19 19.80
CA PHE A 186 -1.79 -0.62 18.66
C PHE A 186 -0.93 0.50 18.08
N GLY A 187 -1.17 1.76 18.46
CA GLY A 187 -0.42 2.92 17.97
C GLY A 187 1.08 2.88 18.31
N PRO A 188 1.49 2.56 19.55
CA PRO A 188 2.91 2.43 19.90
C PRO A 188 3.64 1.40 19.06
N ALA A 189 3.10 0.18 18.97
CA ALA A 189 3.69 -0.90 18.17
C ALA A 189 3.74 -0.58 16.67
N THR A 190 2.71 0.08 16.13
CA THR A 190 2.70 0.54 14.73
C THR A 190 3.80 1.56 14.48
N ARG A 191 3.96 2.53 15.38
CA ARG A 191 5.00 3.56 15.27
C ARG A 191 6.40 2.97 15.31
N GLU A 192 6.65 2.10 16.27
CA GLU A 192 7.94 1.39 16.39
C GLU A 192 8.24 0.57 15.13
N ALA A 193 7.24 -0.09 14.56
CA ALA A 193 7.38 -0.86 13.33
C ALA A 193 7.72 0.04 12.12
N GLU A 194 6.99 1.15 11.95
CA GLU A 194 7.26 2.15 10.91
C GLU A 194 8.67 2.77 11.04
N GLU A 195 9.06 3.12 12.26
CA GLU A 195 10.39 3.69 12.56
C GLU A 195 11.51 2.67 12.29
N SER A 196 11.34 1.43 12.74
CA SER A 196 12.32 0.34 12.54
C SER A 196 12.51 0.02 11.06
N ALA A 197 11.43 -0.12 10.30
CA ALA A 197 11.49 -0.37 8.86
C ALA A 197 12.17 0.81 8.12
N THR A 198 11.81 2.05 8.49
CA THR A 198 12.39 3.25 7.91
C THR A 198 13.89 3.36 8.18
N ASN A 199 14.34 3.08 9.41
CA ASN A 199 15.75 3.10 9.77
C ASN A 199 16.55 2.11 8.92
N VAL A 200 16.06 0.87 8.77
CA VAL A 200 16.69 -0.14 7.92
C VAL A 200 16.81 0.34 6.47
N LEU A 201 15.72 0.89 5.91
CA LEU A 201 15.73 1.45 4.55
C LEU A 201 16.73 2.60 4.41
N GLY A 202 16.77 3.53 5.37
CA GLY A 202 17.68 4.67 5.33
C GLY A 202 19.15 4.26 5.39
N TYR A 203 19.50 3.20 6.13
CA TYR A 203 20.87 2.68 6.14
C TYR A 203 21.23 1.93 4.85
N GLN A 204 20.29 1.17 4.27
CA GLN A 204 20.59 0.28 3.15
C GLN A 204 20.34 0.88 1.77
N VAL A 205 19.57 1.98 1.68
CA VAL A 205 19.24 2.72 0.45
C VAL A 205 19.73 4.17 0.62
N PRO A 206 21.02 4.45 0.36
CA PRO A 206 21.68 5.68 0.80
C PRO A 206 21.20 6.97 0.13
N ASN A 207 20.48 6.88 -0.99
CA ASN A 207 19.96 8.07 -1.70
C ASN A 207 18.54 8.44 -1.27
N LEU A 208 17.94 7.64 -0.36
CA LEU A 208 16.58 7.84 0.09
C LEU A 208 16.51 9.05 1.03
N GLU A 209 15.65 10.00 0.68
CA GLU A 209 15.41 11.25 1.43
C GLU A 209 14.10 11.18 2.21
N GLU A 210 13.15 10.35 1.75
CA GLU A 210 11.85 10.17 2.39
C GLU A 210 11.30 8.75 2.21
N VAL A 211 10.68 8.25 3.28
CA VAL A 211 9.82 7.06 3.25
C VAL A 211 8.46 7.44 3.78
N SER A 212 7.40 6.92 3.18
CA SER A 212 6.08 6.96 3.77
C SER A 212 5.40 5.60 3.76
N TRP A 213 4.62 5.35 4.81
CA TRP A 213 3.81 4.14 5.01
C TRP A 213 2.33 4.51 5.08
N SER A 214 1.44 3.62 4.66
CA SER A 214 0.01 3.81 4.89
C SER A 214 -0.29 3.78 6.38
N SER A 215 -1.08 4.75 6.87
CA SER A 215 -1.29 4.94 8.30
C SER A 215 -2.64 4.39 8.75
N PHE A 216 -2.62 3.32 9.54
CA PHE A 216 -3.84 2.76 10.12
C PHE A 216 -4.49 3.71 11.13
N HIS A 217 -3.70 4.64 11.67
CA HIS A 217 -4.17 5.62 12.66
C HIS A 217 -4.49 6.98 12.03
N SER A 218 -4.75 7.02 10.72
CA SER A 218 -5.31 8.20 10.06
C SER A 218 -6.83 8.14 9.94
N VAL A 219 -7.43 9.30 9.69
CA VAL A 219 -8.82 9.42 9.23
C VAL A 219 -8.99 8.58 7.96
N GLU A 220 -10.08 7.83 7.89
CA GLU A 220 -10.42 6.89 6.80
C GLU A 220 -9.33 5.88 6.41
N LYS A 221 -8.26 5.76 7.21
CA LYS A 221 -7.06 4.96 6.89
C LYS A 221 -6.36 5.39 5.58
N ALA A 222 -6.68 6.59 5.08
CA ALA A 222 -6.18 7.12 3.81
C ALA A 222 -4.91 8.00 3.95
N GLY A 223 -4.50 8.29 5.18
CA GLY A 223 -3.33 9.11 5.48
C GLY A 223 -2.04 8.29 5.49
N ARG A 224 -0.91 8.99 5.61
CA ARG A 224 0.43 8.41 5.56
C ARG A 224 1.29 8.85 6.73
N SER A 225 2.09 7.92 7.22
CA SER A 225 3.17 8.20 8.18
C SER A 225 4.42 8.53 7.37
N VAL A 226 4.85 9.79 7.39
CA VAL A 226 5.97 10.28 6.58
C VAL A 226 7.23 10.45 7.42
N PHE A 227 8.36 9.98 6.92
CA PHE A 227 9.66 10.02 7.58
C PHE A 227 10.70 10.67 6.66
N LYS A 228 11.34 11.73 7.15
CA LYS A 228 12.49 12.35 6.48
C LYS A 228 13.77 11.66 6.91
N ILE A 229 14.63 11.36 5.94
CA ILE A 229 15.91 10.70 6.13
C ILE A 229 17.01 11.69 5.82
N LYS A 230 17.98 11.81 6.73
CA LYS A 230 19.18 12.62 6.55
C LYS A 230 20.41 11.82 6.93
N HIS A 231 21.30 11.60 5.97
CA HIS A 231 22.63 11.03 6.22
C HIS A 231 23.58 12.13 6.66
N GLN A 232 24.19 11.95 7.82
CA GLN A 232 25.22 12.85 8.31
C GLN A 232 26.60 12.47 7.75
N PRO A 233 27.54 13.43 7.67
CA PRO A 233 28.91 13.16 7.20
C PRO A 233 29.68 12.12 8.04
N ASN A 234 29.31 11.93 9.30
CA ASN A 234 29.90 10.92 10.21
C ASN A 234 29.35 9.49 9.96
N GLY A 235 28.44 9.30 8.99
CA GLY A 235 27.78 8.03 8.72
C GLY A 235 26.55 7.74 9.58
N GLU A 236 26.18 8.66 10.48
CA GLU A 236 24.96 8.57 11.28
C GLU A 236 23.72 8.87 10.42
N LEU A 237 22.64 8.15 10.70
CA LEU A 237 21.36 8.33 10.05
C LEU A 237 20.39 9.02 11.01
N ILE A 238 19.83 10.15 10.59
CA ILE A 238 18.69 10.76 11.27
C ILE A 238 17.43 10.43 10.48
N CYS A 239 16.53 9.67 11.10
CA CYS A 239 15.17 9.47 10.64
C CYS A 239 14.21 10.25 11.54
N GLN A 240 13.48 11.20 10.96
CA GLN A 240 12.52 12.01 11.68
C GLN A 240 11.12 11.81 11.10
N ARG A 241 10.20 11.29 11.92
CA ARG A 241 8.77 11.29 11.59
C ARG A 241 8.29 12.73 11.50
N GLN A 242 7.62 13.08 10.40
CA GLN A 242 6.95 14.35 10.30
C GLN A 242 5.72 14.34 11.21
N ALA A 243 5.60 15.35 12.08
CA ALA A 243 4.35 15.60 12.77
C ALA A 243 3.27 15.82 11.70
N GLY A 244 2.20 15.02 11.74
CA GLY A 244 1.16 15.09 10.72
C GLY A 244 0.64 16.53 10.61
N SER A 245 0.89 17.17 9.47
CA SER A 245 0.06 18.31 9.09
C SER A 245 -1.32 17.72 8.80
N VAL A 246 -2.33 18.25 9.47
CA VAL A 246 -3.73 18.06 9.04
C VAL A 246 -3.87 18.82 7.72
N ALA A 247 -3.35 18.26 6.63
CA ALA A 247 -3.34 18.90 5.33
C ALA A 247 -4.47 18.30 4.49
N GLY A 248 -5.37 19.19 4.06
CA GLY A 248 -6.58 18.90 3.34
C GLY A 248 -6.38 18.05 2.09
N SER A 249 -7.42 17.27 1.84
CA SER A 249 -7.80 16.62 0.58
C SER A 249 -7.31 17.37 -0.67
N TYR A 250 -6.58 16.65 -1.53
CA TYR A 250 -6.44 16.97 -2.95
C TYR A 250 -7.72 16.62 -3.70
#